data_AF-A0A526MGY5-F1
#
_entry.id   AF-A0A526MGY5-F1
#
_cell.length_a   1.000
_cell.length_b   1.000
_cell.length_c   1.000
_cell.angle_alpha   90.00
_cell.angle_beta   90.00
_cell.angle_gamma   90.00
#
_symmetry.space_group_name_H-M   'P 1'
#
loop_
_entity.id
_entity.type
_entity.pdbx_description
1 polymer ?
#
loop_
_entity_poly.entity_id
_entity_poly.type
_entity_poly.pdbx_seq_one_letter_code
_entity_poly.pdbx_strand_id
1 'polypeptide(L)' 'MTITRLSDVEIANHFEEVSMDFQDVLRIVRWLAAKCDEQVAGEEVADRMLDALGRVKDVVNEGRVKDVVNEAIERPIA' A
#
# COMPACT_ATOMS: atom_id res chain seq x y z
N MET A 1 24.02 -6.51 -12.80
CA MET A 1 23.33 -5.56 -11.89
C MET A 1 23.06 -6.29 -10.60
N THR A 2 23.74 -5.91 -9.52
CA THR A 2 23.53 -6.50 -8.20
C THR A 2 22.31 -5.82 -7.61
N ILE A 3 21.21 -6.56 -7.44
CA ILE A 3 20.07 -6.10 -6.65
C ILE A 3 20.57 -6.01 -5.20
N THR A 4 20.83 -4.79 -4.72
CA THR A 4 21.14 -4.55 -3.31
C THR A 4 19.91 -4.97 -2.51
N ARG A 5 19.99 -6.11 -1.82
CA ARG A 5 18.91 -6.58 -0.96
C ARG A 5 18.80 -5.59 0.21
N LEU A 6 17.76 -4.78 0.24
CA LEU A 6 17.39 -3.99 1.41
C LEU A 6 17.17 -4.94 2.60
N SER A 7 17.66 -4.54 3.77
CA SER A 7 17.34 -5.19 5.03
C SER A 7 15.87 -4.97 5.40
N ASP A 8 15.31 -5.86 6.22
CA ASP A 8 13.89 -5.78 6.60
C ASP A 8 13.55 -4.46 7.33
N VAL A 9 14.54 -3.86 8.00
CA VAL A 9 14.44 -2.52 8.64
C VAL A 9 14.33 -1.40 7.61
N GLU A 10 15.13 -1.44 6.53
CA GLU A 10 15.07 -0.44 5.46
C GLU A 10 13.74 -0.53 4.69
N ILE A 11 13.22 -1.75 4.51
CA ILE A 11 11.91 -1.98 3.90
C ILE A 11 10.80 -1.40 4.79
N ALA A 12 10.86 -1.63 6.11
CA ALA A 12 9.88 -1.07 7.05
C ALA A 12 9.89 0.47 7.03
N ASN A 13 11.07 1.10 7.09
CA ASN A 13 11.19 2.56 7.06
C ASN A 13 10.64 3.16 5.77
N HIS A 14 10.97 2.59 4.60
CA HIS A 14 10.42 3.08 3.34
C HIS A 14 8.92 2.82 3.21
N PHE A 15 8.42 1.72 3.78
CA PHE A 15 6.99 1.46 3.81
C PHE A 15 6.24 2.51 4.65
N GLU A 16 6.82 2.96 5.77
CA GLU A 16 6.24 4.05 6.57
C GLU A 16 6.20 5.38 5.78
N GLU A 17 7.27 5.74 5.07
CA GLU A 17 7.30 6.93 4.20
C GLU A 17 6.21 6.86 3.11
N VAL A 18 6.13 5.74 2.38
CA VAL A 18 5.10 5.53 1.35
C VAL A 18 3.69 5.58 1.95
N SER A 19 3.50 5.03 3.15
CA SER A 19 2.20 5.05 3.82
C SER A 19 1.74 6.48 4.16
N MET A 20 2.65 7.34 4.58
CA MET A 20 2.35 8.75 4.85
C MET A 20 1.96 9.49 3.57
N ASP A 21 2.75 9.39 2.51
CA ASP A 21 2.47 10.03 1.22
C ASP A 21 1.11 9.56 0.64
N PHE A 22 0.80 8.28 0.81
CA PHE A 22 -0.44 7.70 0.32
C PHE A 22 -1.68 8.23 1.07
N GLN A 23 -1.58 8.50 2.37
CA GLN A 23 -2.67 9.15 3.12
C GLN A 23 -2.97 10.55 2.61
N ASP A 24 -1.95 11.29 2.18
CA ASP A 24 -2.13 12.61 1.55
C ASP A 24 -2.84 12.51 0.20
N VAL A 25 -2.54 11.50 -0.60
CA VAL A 25 -3.27 11.22 -1.85
C VAL A 25 -4.74 10.89 -1.57
N LEU A 26 -5.03 10.06 -0.57
CA LEU A 26 -6.42 9.72 -0.20
C LEU A 26 -7.22 10.94 0.27
N ARG A 27 -6.56 11.87 0.96
CA ARG A 27 -7.17 13.16 1.31
C ARG A 27 -7.59 13.95 0.06
N ILE A 28 -6.78 13.95 -1.00
CA ILE A 28 -7.12 14.58 -2.27
C ILE A 28 -8.28 13.85 -2.97
N VAL A 29 -8.28 12.52 -2.97
CA VAL A 29 -9.36 11.70 -3.55
C VAL A 29 -10.70 11.99 -2.87
N ARG A 30 -10.74 11.98 -1.53
CA ARG A 30 -11.94 12.33 -0.75
C ARG A 30 -12.42 13.74 -1.06
N TRP A 31 -11.49 14.69 -1.15
CA TRP A 31 -11.81 16.08 -1.50
C TRP A 31 -12.41 16.19 -2.91
N LEU A 32 -11.81 15.52 -3.91
CA LEU A 32 -12.32 15.51 -5.29
C LEU A 32 -13.71 14.88 -5.37
N ALA A 33 -13.91 13.73 -4.73
CA ALA A 33 -15.19 13.04 -4.69
C ALA A 33 -16.29 13.94 -4.08
N ALA A 34 -15.97 14.67 -3.00
CA ALA A 34 -16.88 15.64 -2.42
C ALA A 34 -17.21 16.82 -3.36
N LYS A 35 -16.29 17.20 -4.27
CA LYS A 35 -16.55 18.25 -5.28
C LYS A 35 -17.39 17.77 -6.45
N CYS A 36 -17.43 16.46 -6.69
CA CYS A 36 -18.19 15.84 -7.77
C CYS A 36 -19.54 15.25 -7.33
N ASP A 37 -19.96 15.47 -6.06
CA ASP A 37 -21.16 14.84 -5.48
C ASP A 37 -21.07 13.29 -5.43
N GLU A 38 -19.86 12.75 -5.40
CA GLU A 38 -19.55 11.31 -5.33
C GLU A 38 -18.93 10.92 -3.97
N GLN A 39 -19.23 11.65 -2.91
CA GLN A 39 -18.55 11.51 -1.61
C GLN A 39 -18.57 10.07 -1.07
N VAL A 40 -19.69 9.36 -1.21
CA VAL A 40 -19.82 7.96 -0.75
C VAL A 40 -18.85 7.04 -1.52
N ALA A 41 -18.81 7.14 -2.84
CA ALA A 41 -17.91 6.34 -3.66
C ALA A 41 -16.43 6.67 -3.37
N GLY A 42 -16.14 7.95 -3.12
CA GLY A 42 -14.81 8.41 -2.70
C GLY A 42 -14.35 7.81 -1.38
N GLU A 43 -15.23 7.77 -0.37
CA GLU A 43 -14.95 7.13 0.92
C GLU A 43 -14.74 5.61 0.74
N GLU A 44 -15.60 4.92 -0.02
CA GLU A 44 -15.44 3.48 -0.28
C GLU A 44 -14.13 3.13 -1.01
N VAL A 45 -13.67 3.99 -1.91
CA VAL A 45 -12.36 3.82 -2.56
C VAL A 45 -11.23 4.05 -1.57
N ALA A 46 -11.32 5.12 -0.76
CA ALA A 46 -10.29 5.44 0.23
C ALA A 46 -10.16 4.35 1.29
N ASP A 47 -11.27 3.80 1.78
CA ASP A 47 -11.27 2.73 2.77
C ASP A 47 -10.69 1.44 2.21
N ARG A 48 -11.05 1.04 0.98
CA ARG A 48 -10.45 -0.12 0.31
C ARG A 48 -8.94 0.02 0.12
N MET A 49 -8.49 1.24 -0.18
CA MET A 49 -7.07 1.55 -0.35
C MET A 49 -6.31 1.53 1.00
N LEU A 50 -6.91 2.05 2.08
CA LEU A 50 -6.36 1.95 3.44
C LEU A 50 -6.29 0.50 3.92
N ASP A 51 -7.31 -0.30 3.66
CA ASP A 51 -7.32 -1.74 3.97
C ASP A 51 -6.20 -2.48 3.23
N ALA A 52 -6.00 -2.17 1.96
CA ALA A 52 -4.91 -2.74 1.18
C ALA A 52 -3.54 -2.36 1.77
N LEU A 53 -3.36 -1.08 2.13
CA LEU A 53 -2.13 -0.60 2.76
C LEU A 53 -1.90 -1.29 4.12
N GLY A 54 -2.94 -1.46 4.94
CA GLY A 54 -2.87 -2.19 6.21
C GLY A 54 -2.38 -3.62 6.04
N ARG A 55 -2.91 -4.36 5.05
CA ARG A 55 -2.45 -5.73 4.76
C ARG A 55 -0.97 -5.78 4.35
N VAL A 56 -0.50 -4.80 3.57
CA VAL A 56 0.92 -4.72 3.20
C VAL A 56 1.77 -4.38 4.43
N LYS A 57 1.30 -3.49 5.31
CA LYS A 57 1.97 -3.15 6.57
C LYS A 57 2.16 -4.39 7.45
N ASP A 58 1.14 -5.21 7.56
CA ASP A 58 1.20 -6.45 8.35
C ASP A 58 2.26 -7.41 7.79
N VAL A 59 2.31 -7.59 6.46
CA VAL A 59 3.34 -8.42 5.79
C VAL A 59 4.76 -7.88 6.03
N VAL A 60 4.93 -6.55 5.99
CA VAL A 60 6.21 -5.89 6.25
C VAL A 60 6.64 -6.08 7.70
N ASN A 61 5.73 -5.87 8.66
CA ASN A 61 5.99 -6.05 10.10
C ASN A 61 6.27 -7.50 10.48
N GLU A 62 5.63 -8.46 9.81
CA GLU A 62 5.87 -9.89 10.01
C GLU A 62 7.21 -10.37 9.40
N GLY A 63 7.94 -9.51 8.67
CA GLY A 63 9.17 -9.89 7.98
C GLY A 63 8.95 -10.87 6.82
N ARG A 64 7.71 -11.01 6.35
CA ARG A 64 7.28 -12.00 5.34
C ARG A 64 7.29 -11.46 3.92
N VAL A 65 7.87 -10.28 3.71
CA VAL A 65 7.92 -9.61 2.40
C VAL A 65 8.49 -10.53 1.32
N LYS A 66 9.57 -11.26 1.63
CA LYS A 66 10.19 -12.20 0.68
C LYS A 66 9.26 -13.35 0.29
N ASP A 67 8.51 -13.89 1.25
CA ASP A 67 7.62 -15.03 1.01
C ASP A 67 6.43 -14.63 0.13
N VAL A 68 5.84 -13.47 0.40
CA VAL A 68 4.71 -12.94 -0.38
C VAL A 68 5.12 -12.55 -1.80
N VAL A 69 6.30 -11.93 -1.97
CA VAL A 69 6.82 -11.58 -3.31
C VAL A 69 7.12 -12.84 -4.11
N ASN A 70 7.70 -13.87 -3.51
CA ASN A 70 7.94 -15.15 -4.19
C ASN A 70 6.63 -15.83 -4.59
N GLU A 71 5.62 -15.87 -3.72
CA GLU A 71 4.31 -16.45 -4.04
C GLU A 71 3.59 -15.68 -5.17
N ALA A 72 3.73 -14.34 -5.21
CA ALA A 72 3.14 -13.51 -6.25
C ALA A 72 3.84 -13.67 -7.62
N ILE A 73 5.15 -13.94 -7.64
CA ILE A 73 5.89 -14.23 -8.89
C ILE A 73 5.53 -15.61 -9.44
N GLU A 74 5.30 -16.59 -8.55
CA GLU A 74 4.98 -17.97 -8.92
C GLU A 74 3.51 -18.18 -9.33
N ARG A 75 2.62 -17.25 -8.97
CA ARG A 75 1.23 -17.24 -9.43
C ARG A 75 1.07 -16.35 -10.66
N PRO A 76 0.86 -16.90 -11.87
CA PRO A 76 0.49 -16.08 -13.01
C PRO A 76 -0.84 -15.41 -12.70
N ILE A 77 -0.88 -14.08 -12.89
CA ILE A 77 -2.13 -13.31 -12.86
C ILE A 77 -3.05 -13.96 -13.91
N ALA A 78 -4.10 -14.63 -13.44
CA ALA A 78 -5.10 -15.30 -14.26
C ALA A 78 -6.08 -14.31 -14.87
#